data_AF-A0A963SEP9-F1
#
_entry.id   AF-A0A963SEP9-F1
#
_cell.length_a   1.000
_cell.length_b   1.000
_cell.length_c   1.000
_cell.angle_alpha   90.00
_cell.angle_beta   90.00
_cell.angle_gamma   90.00
#
_symmetry.space_group_name_H-M   'P 1'
#
loop_
_entity.id
_entity.type
_entity.pdbx_description
1 polymer ?
#
loop_
_entity_poly.entity_id
_entity_poly.type
_entity_poly.pdbx_seq_one_letter_code
_entity_poly.pdbx_strand_id
1 'polypeptide(L)'
;MAAALAITGCSSIRENRGYIQDASLTDAVQPGIDNRDSVAATLGRPSFESQFGDPTWYYVASVTGRKPFVRPRIKQHSVLAIKFD
;
A
#
# COMPACT_ATOMS: atom_id res chain seq x y z
N MET A 1 -45.16 12.62 -16.95
CA MET A 1 -43.95 13.47 -16.89
C MET A 1 -43.05 12.88 -15.82
N ALA A 2 -41.85 12.47 -16.21
CA ALA A 2 -40.94 11.60 -15.47
C ALA A 2 -40.41 12.28 -14.20
N ALA A 3 -40.61 11.66 -13.03
CA ALA A 3 -39.94 12.03 -11.79
C ALA A 3 -38.62 11.24 -11.71
N ALA A 4 -37.52 11.98 -11.84
CA ALA A 4 -36.17 11.48 -12.04
C ALA A 4 -35.67 10.55 -10.92
N LEU A 5 -35.24 9.37 -11.35
CA LEU A 5 -34.30 8.50 -10.67
C LEU A 5 -32.95 9.24 -10.51
N ALA A 6 -32.61 9.71 -9.30
CA ALA A 6 -31.28 10.27 -9.04
C ALA A 6 -30.82 10.13 -7.58
N ILE A 7 -30.86 8.91 -7.02
CA ILE A 7 -30.31 8.62 -5.67
C ILE A 7 -29.04 7.74 -5.70
N THR A 8 -28.39 7.56 -6.85
CA THR A 8 -27.16 6.77 -6.97
C THR A 8 -25.92 7.61 -6.64
N GLY A 9 -25.85 8.16 -5.44
CA GLY A 9 -24.76 9.06 -5.00
C GLY A 9 -23.89 8.56 -3.84
N CYS A 10 -24.26 7.46 -3.18
CA CYS A 10 -23.49 6.93 -2.05
C CYS A 10 -22.29 6.10 -2.52
N SER A 11 -21.24 6.78 -2.98
CA SER A 11 -19.93 6.16 -3.20
C SER A 11 -19.17 6.10 -1.87
N SER A 12 -18.71 4.90 -1.48
CA SER A 12 -17.81 4.75 -0.34
C SER A 12 -16.45 5.32 -0.73
N ILE A 13 -16.05 6.40 -0.07
CA ILE A 13 -14.69 6.95 -0.20
C ILE A 13 -13.70 5.92 0.36
N ARG A 14 -12.90 5.36 -0.56
CA ARG A 14 -11.72 4.56 -0.24
C ARG A 14 -10.55 5.51 -0.14
N GLU A 15 -9.87 5.48 0.98
CA GLU A 15 -8.68 6.29 1.21
C GLU A 15 -7.49 5.33 1.34
N ASN A 16 -6.69 5.25 0.28
CA ASN A 16 -5.44 4.51 0.29
C ASN A 16 -4.35 5.43 0.90
N ARG A 17 -3.68 4.99 1.96
CA ARG A 17 -2.58 5.72 2.58
C ARG A 17 -1.34 4.83 2.67
N GLY A 18 -0.17 5.38 2.37
CA GLY A 18 1.12 4.69 2.41
C GLY A 18 1.60 4.19 1.05
N TYR A 19 2.44 3.17 1.06
CA TYR A 19 2.98 2.55 -0.15
C TYR A 19 1.86 1.86 -0.93
N ILE A 20 1.82 2.05 -2.26
CA ILE A 20 0.87 1.32 -3.11
C ILE A 20 1.57 0.03 -3.52
N GLN A 21 1.27 -1.04 -2.78
CA GLN A 21 1.72 -2.39 -3.11
C GLN A 21 1.11 -2.81 -4.46
N ASP A 22 1.92 -2.78 -5.52
CA ASP A 22 1.62 -3.50 -6.75
C ASP A 22 2.21 -4.91 -6.63
N ALA A 23 1.35 -5.93 -6.62
CA ALA A 23 1.77 -7.32 -6.48
C ALA A 23 2.76 -7.73 -7.58
N SER A 24 2.62 -7.17 -8.79
CA SER A 24 3.52 -7.48 -9.91
C SER A 24 4.94 -6.97 -9.68
N LEU A 25 5.09 -5.80 -9.03
CA LEU A 25 6.40 -5.23 -8.70
C LEU A 25 7.02 -5.93 -7.49
N THR A 26 6.20 -6.33 -6.51
CA THR A 26 6.67 -7.11 -5.37
C THR A 26 7.18 -8.49 -5.80
N ASP A 27 6.49 -9.16 -6.71
CA ASP A 27 6.90 -10.47 -7.26
C ASP A 27 8.12 -10.37 -8.19
N ALA A 28 8.38 -9.18 -8.76
CA ALA A 28 9.56 -8.94 -9.58
C ALA A 28 10.86 -8.88 -8.77
N VAL A 29 10.77 -8.56 -7.47
CA VAL A 29 11.95 -8.53 -6.59
C VAL A 29 12.32 -9.95 -6.17
N GLN A 30 13.48 -10.41 -6.59
CA GLN A 30 13.99 -11.75 -6.27
C GLN A 30 15.01 -11.72 -5.12
N PRO A 31 14.73 -12.43 -4.00
CA PRO A 31 15.66 -12.56 -2.90
C PRO A 31 17.00 -13.15 -3.36
N GLY A 32 18.11 -12.52 -2.97
CA GLY A 32 19.47 -12.98 -3.26
C GLY A 32 20.04 -12.59 -4.61
N ILE A 33 19.25 -11.97 -5.50
CA ILE A 33 19.71 -11.40 -6.77
C ILE A 33 19.63 -9.87 -6.71
N ASP A 34 18.49 -9.36 -6.24
CA ASP A 34 18.26 -7.93 -6.16
C ASP A 34 18.99 -7.29 -4.97
N ASN A 35 19.61 -6.14 -5.25
CA ASN A 35 20.28 -5.31 -4.26
C ASN A 35 19.45 -4.05 -3.96
N ARG A 36 19.91 -3.24 -3.00
CA ARG A 36 19.17 -2.04 -2.55
C ARG A 36 18.82 -1.08 -3.70
N ASP A 37 19.72 -0.91 -4.65
CA ASP A 37 19.52 0.00 -5.77
C ASP A 37 18.51 -0.57 -6.78
N SER A 38 18.55 -1.87 -7.08
CA SER A 38 17.59 -2.51 -7.98
C SER A 38 16.18 -2.58 -7.36
N VAL A 39 16.11 -2.84 -6.05
CA VAL A 39 14.85 -2.76 -5.29
C VAL A 39 14.30 -1.34 -5.29
N ALA A 40 15.13 -0.32 -5.06
CA ALA A 40 14.70 1.08 -5.11
C ALA A 40 14.25 1.51 -6.51
N ALA A 41 14.86 0.98 -7.58
CA ALA A 41 14.44 1.24 -8.95
C ALA A 41 13.09 0.59 -9.28
N THR A 42 12.79 -0.57 -8.70
CA THR A 42 11.57 -1.35 -8.97
C THR A 42 10.39 -0.94 -8.08
N LEU A 43 10.61 -0.90 -6.77
CA LEU A 43 9.59 -0.60 -5.76
C LEU A 43 9.60 0.87 -5.30
N GLY A 44 10.62 1.66 -5.66
CA GLY A 44 10.75 3.03 -5.17
C GLY A 44 11.22 3.11 -3.72
N ARG A 45 11.06 4.30 -3.12
CA ARG A 45 11.52 4.58 -1.75
C ARG A 45 10.73 3.77 -0.72
N PRO A 46 11.41 3.14 0.25
CA PRO A 46 10.75 2.44 1.34
C PRO A 46 9.95 3.41 2.22
N SER A 47 8.97 2.89 2.94
CA SER A 47 8.22 3.69 3.92
C SER A 47 9.09 4.03 5.12
N PHE A 48 9.95 3.10 5.53
CA PHE A 48 11.00 3.33 6.50
C PHE A 48 12.11 2.30 6.37
N GLU A 49 13.31 2.69 6.79
CA GLU A 49 14.51 1.85 6.82
C GLU A 49 14.89 1.55 8.27
N SER A 50 15.30 0.31 8.54
CA SER A 50 15.83 -0.04 9.86
C SER A 50 17.11 0.73 10.13
N GLN A 51 17.15 1.47 11.24
CA GLN A 51 18.32 2.24 11.67
C GLN A 51 19.30 1.41 12.52
N PHE A 52 18.90 0.21 12.94
CA PHE A 52 19.66 -0.65 13.83
C PHE A 52 19.61 -2.11 13.35
N GLY A 53 20.72 -2.83 13.49
CA GLY A 53 20.83 -4.24 13.09
C GLY A 53 20.98 -4.43 11.57
N ASP A 54 20.44 -5.54 11.06
CA ASP A 54 20.50 -5.87 9.64
C ASP A 54 19.75 -4.81 8.79
N PRO A 55 20.33 -4.37 7.66
CA PRO A 55 19.70 -3.38 6.79
C PRO A 55 18.40 -3.97 6.21
N THR A 56 17.27 -3.55 6.78
CA THR A 56 15.93 -4.03 6.41
C THR A 56 15.07 -2.86 5.99
N TRP A 57 14.44 -2.97 4.83
CA TRP A 57 13.50 -1.98 4.31
C TRP A 57 12.07 -2.46 4.46
N TYR A 58 11.20 -1.54 4.90
CA TYR A 58 9.79 -1.83 5.14
C TYR A 58 8.89 -0.99 4.24
N TYR A 59 8.00 -1.67 3.55
CA TYR A 59 6.97 -1.09 2.69
C TYR A 59 5.60 -1.37 3.30
N VAL A 60 4.97 -0.33 3.85
CA VAL A 60 3.69 -0.46 4.56
C VAL A 60 2.58 0.21 3.76
N ALA A 61 1.55 -0.57 3.47
CA ALA A 61 0.36 -0.16 2.73
C ALA A 61 -0.88 -0.30 3.61
N SER A 62 -1.64 0.78 3.79
CA SER A 62 -2.89 0.75 4.56
C SER A 62 -4.05 1.31 3.74
N VAL A 63 -5.07 0.49 3.49
CA VAL A 63 -6.31 0.91 2.84
C VAL A 63 -7.38 1.08 3.90
N THR A 64 -7.83 2.32 4.08
CA THR A 64 -8.92 2.66 5.01
C THR A 64 -10.19 2.90 4.21
N GLY A 65 -11.26 2.19 4.57
CA GLY A 65 -12.58 2.39 3.95
C GLY A 65 -13.45 3.25 4.85
N ARG A 66 -13.95 4.38 4.35
CA ARG A 66 -14.93 5.20 5.07
C ARG A 66 -16.31 5.06 4.41
N LYS A 67 -17.28 4.59 5.20
CA LYS A 67 -18.70 4.76 4.88
C LYS A 67 -19.16 6.11 5.44
N PRO A 68 -20.14 6.79 4.81
CA PRO A 68 -20.69 8.03 5.36
C PRO A 68 -21.18 7.80 6.80
N PHE A 69 -20.90 8.75 7.70
CA PHE A 69 -21.36 8.76 9.10
C PHE A 69 -20.80 7.68 10.06
N VAL A 70 -19.79 6.90 9.67
CA VAL A 70 -19.20 5.85 10.54
C VAL A 70 -17.71 6.08 10.76
N ARG A 71 -17.18 5.58 11.90
CA ARG A 71 -15.73 5.62 12.19
C ARG A 71 -14.96 4.82 11.14
N PRO A 72 -13.85 5.36 10.58
CA PRO A 72 -13.04 4.64 9.61
C PRO A 72 -12.50 3.34 10.20
N ARG A 73 -12.51 2.26 9.41
CA ARG A 73 -11.81 1.01 9.76
C ARG A 73 -10.81 0.67 8.68
N ILE A 74 -9.64 0.17 9.12
CA ILE A 74 -8.63 -0.38 8.23
C ILE A 74 -9.25 -1.61 7.56
N LYS A 75 -9.37 -1.57 6.24
CA LYS A 75 -9.88 -2.71 5.46
C LYS A 75 -8.77 -3.67 5.09
N GLN A 76 -7.59 -3.13 4.82
CA GLN A 76 -6.43 -3.91 4.41
C GLN A 76 -5.17 -3.24 4.93
N HIS A 77 -4.30 -4.03 5.53
CA HIS A 77 -2.99 -3.61 6.01
C HIS A 77 -1.99 -4.64 5.52
N SER A 78 -1.01 -4.20 4.73
CA SER A 78 0.05 -5.05 4.20
C SER A 78 1.40 -4.47 4.58
N VAL A 79 2.31 -5.35 5.01
CA VAL A 79 3.68 -5.01 5.38
C VAL A 79 4.59 -5.96 4.61
N LEU A 80 5.42 -5.39 3.76
CA LEU A 80 6.50 -6.11 3.07
C LEU A 80 7.82 -5.69 3.71
N ALA A 81 8.59 -6.67 4.18
CA ALA A 81 9.93 -6.47 4.73
C ALA A 81 10.95 -7.13 3.80
N ILE A 82 11.91 -6.35 3.34
CA ILE A 82 13.04 -6.83 2.52
C ILE A 82 14.29 -6.70 3.36
N LYS A 83 14.87 -7.84 3.74
CA LYS A 83 16.15 -7.89 4.45
C LYS A 83 17.27 -8.02 3.43
N PHE A 84 18.27 -7.15 3.55
CA PHE A 84 19.49 -7.25 2.77
C PHE A 84 20.60 -7.84 3.63
N ASP A 85 21.44 -8.67 3.03
CA ASP A 85 22.69 -9.17 3.63
C ASP A 85 23.89 -8.25 3.25
#